data_AF-A0A094R2S0-F1
#
_entry.id   AF-A0A094R2S0-F1
#
_cell.length_a   1.000
_cell.length_b   1.000
_cell.length_c   1.000
_cell.angle_alpha   90.00
_cell.angle_beta   90.00
_cell.angle_gamma   90.00
#
_symmetry.space_group_name_H-M   'P 1'
#
loop_
_entity.id
_entity.type
_entity.pdbx_description
1 polymer ?
#
loop_
_entity_poly.entity_id
_entity_poly.type
_entity_poly.pdbx_seq_one_letter_code
_entity_poly.pdbx_strand_id
1 'polypeptide(L)'
;MWLGSHLVPFELSLSAGFSSGALSYLPIGAAIFPWLAIRSGYKRASEFSNNSRGSRTFVVFFYTAIATLAATISQSENIKPNLFLTPAFVLLLGLSATLNYQGNFFQKFKFLTYAFMSLLGLSTLAIGVSLIMHFEIVKSLAIVIQPGIMGGLLFTILQLLYLLNFALAGISYFFGPGFSIGLGTLISPVTLDINSLPAIPLLGSLPTSEYPLVLIALVVPVLILALNQLKILLVHNEFRVRQKEIMFSVIPFLILLTLFSFFAGGTLLTQDMHPVGVTWWKLPALFAAVQLLTLIFGLYLPKLVKAMRSPKSEI
;
A
#
# COMPACT_ATOMS: atom_id res chain seq x y z
N MET A 1 -2.41 10.28 -18.34
CA MET A 1 -2.95 9.02 -17.76
C MET A 1 -1.93 7.88 -17.71
N TRP A 2 -1.23 7.53 -18.80
CA TRP A 2 -0.28 6.41 -18.80
C TRP A 2 0.85 6.54 -17.76
N LEU A 3 1.51 7.70 -17.64
CA LEU A 3 2.53 7.90 -16.58
C LEU A 3 1.92 7.83 -15.16
N GLY A 4 0.68 8.26 -15.00
CA GLY A 4 -0.04 8.16 -13.73
C GLY A 4 -0.33 6.71 -13.31
N SER A 5 -0.52 5.79 -14.26
CA SER A 5 -0.64 4.36 -13.92
C SER A 5 0.69 3.74 -13.50
N HIS A 6 1.83 4.42 -13.69
CA HIS A 6 3.14 4.02 -13.14
C HIS A 6 3.39 4.61 -11.76
N LEU A 7 2.39 5.30 -11.18
CA LEU A 7 2.48 6.02 -9.91
C LEU A 7 3.51 7.17 -9.93
N VAL A 8 3.91 7.63 -11.12
CA VAL A 8 4.86 8.75 -11.27
C VAL A 8 4.20 10.05 -10.82
N PRO A 9 4.78 10.78 -9.84
CA PRO A 9 4.19 12.02 -9.35
C PRO A 9 4.32 13.16 -10.37
N PHE A 10 3.36 14.07 -10.34
CA PHE A 10 3.33 15.27 -11.19
C PHE A 10 3.40 16.54 -10.32
N GLU A 11 4.12 17.52 -10.81
CA GLU A 11 4.14 18.89 -10.31
C GLU A 11 3.13 19.72 -11.10
N LEU A 12 2.37 20.54 -10.38
CA LEU A 12 1.32 21.36 -10.95
C LEU A 12 1.63 22.84 -10.72
N SER A 13 1.79 23.57 -11.82
CA SER A 13 1.78 25.04 -11.83
C SER A 13 0.34 25.48 -12.03
N LEU A 14 -0.28 25.95 -10.95
CA LEU A 14 -1.59 26.60 -11.03
C LEU A 14 -1.40 28.05 -11.51
N SER A 15 -2.44 28.65 -12.09
CA SER A 15 -2.42 30.02 -12.62
C SER A 15 -2.00 31.04 -11.55
N ALA A 16 -1.55 32.22 -12.00
CA ALA A 16 -1.01 33.28 -11.13
C ALA A 16 -1.96 33.59 -9.96
N GLY A 17 -1.49 33.35 -8.73
CA GLY A 17 -2.23 33.59 -7.48
C GLY A 17 -2.48 32.34 -6.61
N PHE A 18 -2.29 31.13 -7.15
CA PHE A 18 -2.41 29.88 -6.38
C PHE A 18 -1.05 29.30 -6.00
N SER A 19 -0.93 28.71 -4.81
CA SER A 19 0.27 27.99 -4.37
C SER A 19 0.58 26.81 -5.29
N SER A 20 1.86 26.54 -5.56
CA SER A 20 2.31 25.37 -6.33
C SER A 20 1.67 24.08 -5.82
N GLY A 21 1.14 23.27 -6.72
CA GLY A 21 0.43 22.03 -6.42
C GLY A 21 1.22 20.77 -6.78
N ALA A 22 0.72 19.61 -6.37
CA ALA A 22 1.27 18.32 -6.77
C ALA A 22 0.18 17.25 -6.88
N LEU A 23 0.38 16.30 -7.79
CA LEU A 23 -0.43 15.10 -7.93
C LEU A 23 0.47 13.88 -7.71
N SER A 24 0.52 13.42 -6.46
CA SER A 24 1.29 12.24 -6.05
C SER A 24 0.41 11.16 -5.40
N TYR A 25 -0.78 11.51 -4.90
CA TYR A 25 -1.80 10.54 -4.51
C TYR A 25 -2.44 9.94 -5.77
N LEU A 26 -1.88 8.83 -6.26
CA LEU A 26 -2.27 8.16 -7.51
C LEU A 26 -2.92 6.80 -7.23
N PRO A 27 -3.78 6.29 -8.13
CA PRO A 27 -4.51 5.06 -7.90
C PRO A 27 -3.59 3.84 -8.02
N ILE A 28 -3.31 3.17 -6.90
CA ILE A 28 -2.45 1.97 -6.87
C ILE A 28 -3.06 0.87 -7.75
N GLY A 29 -4.39 0.78 -7.83
CA GLY A 29 -5.07 -0.17 -8.70
C GLY A 29 -4.72 0.00 -10.18
N ALA A 30 -4.36 1.22 -10.63
CA ALA A 30 -3.95 1.45 -12.02
C ALA A 30 -2.59 0.83 -12.35
N ALA A 31 -1.72 0.60 -11.35
CA ALA A 31 -0.39 0.02 -11.55
C ALA A 31 -0.43 -1.44 -12.04
N ILE A 32 -1.57 -2.11 -11.92
CA ILE A 32 -1.74 -3.48 -12.43
C ILE A 32 -1.60 -3.55 -13.95
N PHE A 33 -2.03 -2.52 -14.68
CA PHE A 33 -2.00 -2.51 -16.15
C PHE A 33 -0.57 -2.51 -16.71
N PRO A 34 0.29 -1.53 -16.37
CA PRO A 34 1.68 -1.56 -16.81
C PRO A 34 2.43 -2.76 -16.23
N TRP A 35 2.13 -3.19 -15.01
CA TRP A 35 2.74 -4.39 -14.42
C TRP A 35 2.45 -5.66 -15.24
N LEU A 36 1.20 -5.88 -15.67
CA LEU A 36 0.83 -7.01 -16.52
C LEU A 36 1.47 -6.92 -17.91
N ALA A 37 1.54 -5.71 -18.49
CA ALA A 37 2.18 -5.47 -19.77
C ALA A 37 3.68 -5.83 -19.73
N ILE A 38 4.41 -5.34 -18.72
CA ILE A 38 5.84 -5.65 -18.52
C ILE A 38 6.03 -7.15 -18.28
N ARG A 39 5.20 -7.76 -17.43
CA ARG A 39 5.29 -9.20 -17.11
C ARG A 39 5.06 -10.07 -18.34
N SER A 40 4.09 -9.71 -19.18
CA SER A 40 3.82 -10.38 -20.45
C SER A 40 5.01 -10.25 -21.42
N GLY A 41 5.55 -9.04 -21.57
CA GLY A 41 6.73 -8.78 -22.41
C GLY A 41 7.97 -9.57 -21.94
N TYR A 42 8.21 -9.62 -20.63
CA TYR A 42 9.29 -10.39 -20.04
C TYR A 42 9.17 -11.89 -20.32
N LYS A 43 7.98 -12.49 -20.16
CA LYS A 43 7.77 -13.92 -20.45
C LYS A 43 8.14 -14.25 -21.91
N ARG A 44 7.62 -13.47 -22.86
CA ARG A 44 7.91 -13.64 -24.30
C ARG A 44 9.40 -13.49 -24.60
N ALA A 45 10.07 -12.49 -24.03
CA ALA A 45 11.51 -12.28 -24.22
C ALA A 45 12.36 -13.41 -23.60
N SER A 46 11.95 -13.94 -22.44
CA SER A 46 12.62 -15.05 -21.76
C SER A 46 12.50 -16.35 -22.53
N GLU A 47 11.35 -16.61 -23.13
CA GLU A 47 11.10 -17.78 -23.98
C GLU A 47 11.93 -17.71 -25.27
N PHE A 48 12.01 -16.52 -25.90
CA PHE A 48 12.76 -16.33 -27.13
C PHE A 48 14.28 -16.46 -26.94
N SER A 49 14.83 -15.82 -25.90
CA SER A 49 16.29 -15.73 -25.71
C SER A 49 16.90 -16.88 -24.91
N ASN A 50 16.08 -17.76 -24.30
CA ASN A 50 16.50 -18.77 -23.32
C ASN A 50 17.38 -18.23 -22.17
N ASN A 51 17.39 -16.91 -21.95
CA ASN A 51 18.20 -16.25 -20.93
C ASN A 51 17.34 -15.29 -20.10
N SER A 52 16.71 -15.84 -19.07
CA SER A 52 15.83 -15.11 -18.15
C SER A 52 16.46 -13.84 -17.56
N ARG A 53 17.76 -13.87 -17.21
CA ARG A 53 18.45 -12.70 -16.65
C ARG A 53 18.63 -11.62 -17.71
N GLY A 54 19.08 -12.00 -18.91
CA GLY A 54 19.23 -11.09 -20.04
C GLY A 54 17.91 -10.45 -20.46
N SER A 55 16.83 -11.25 -20.55
CA SER A 55 15.49 -10.75 -20.88
C SER A 55 14.95 -9.78 -19.84
N ARG A 56 15.19 -10.06 -18.55
CA ARG A 56 14.79 -9.16 -17.46
C ARG A 56 15.47 -7.80 -17.61
N THR A 57 16.79 -7.79 -17.78
CA THR A 57 17.55 -6.54 -17.94
C THR A 57 17.08 -5.78 -19.19
N PHE A 58 16.93 -6.47 -20.32
CA PHE A 58 16.47 -5.88 -21.57
C PHE A 58 15.10 -5.22 -21.42
N VAL A 59 14.09 -5.96 -20.96
CA VAL A 59 12.72 -5.44 -20.85
C VAL A 59 12.63 -4.29 -19.86
N VAL A 60 13.23 -4.43 -18.67
CA VAL A 60 13.18 -3.38 -17.64
C VAL A 60 13.92 -2.12 -18.10
N PHE A 61 15.08 -2.26 -18.74
CA PHE A 61 15.85 -1.13 -19.26
C PHE A 61 15.07 -0.37 -20.33
N PHE A 62 14.63 -1.05 -21.39
CA PHE A 62 13.92 -0.37 -22.49
C PHE A 62 12.59 0.21 -22.05
N TYR A 63 11.84 -0.48 -21.18
CA TYR A 63 10.59 0.05 -20.66
C TYR A 63 10.79 1.31 -19.83
N THR A 64 11.83 1.33 -18.99
CA THR A 64 12.20 2.53 -18.20
C THR A 64 12.65 3.67 -19.10
N ALA A 65 13.45 3.38 -20.13
CA ALA A 65 13.90 4.38 -21.11
C ALA A 65 12.70 4.99 -21.87
N ILE A 66 11.77 4.15 -22.34
CA ILE A 66 10.54 4.59 -23.01
C ILE A 66 9.70 5.44 -22.06
N ALA A 67 9.52 5.02 -20.81
CA ALA A 67 8.73 5.79 -19.84
C ALA A 67 9.36 7.14 -19.52
N THR A 68 10.69 7.20 -19.43
CA THR A 68 11.44 8.43 -19.19
C THR A 68 11.33 9.38 -20.39
N LEU A 69 11.48 8.85 -21.62
CA LEU A 69 11.26 9.64 -22.85
C LEU A 69 9.82 10.15 -22.93
N ALA A 70 8.83 9.31 -22.64
CA ALA A 70 7.43 9.70 -22.60
C ALA A 70 7.20 10.83 -21.58
N ALA A 71 7.80 10.74 -20.39
CA ALA A 71 7.73 11.81 -19.38
C ALA A 71 8.37 13.11 -19.87
N THR A 72 9.51 13.06 -20.57
CA THR A 72 10.14 14.27 -21.12
C THR A 72 9.28 14.93 -22.20
N ILE A 73 8.65 14.14 -23.07
CA ILE A 73 7.85 14.64 -24.20
C ILE A 73 6.47 15.11 -23.73
N SER A 74 5.92 14.54 -22.66
CA SER A 74 4.57 14.85 -22.18
C SER A 74 4.48 16.07 -21.25
N GLN A 75 5.55 16.85 -21.11
CA GLN A 75 5.53 18.05 -20.27
C GLN A 75 4.65 19.14 -20.88
N SER A 76 3.90 19.83 -20.03
CA SER A 76 3.11 21.01 -20.39
C SER A 76 3.41 22.16 -19.43
N GLU A 77 2.95 23.36 -19.74
CA GLU A 77 3.16 24.54 -18.88
C GLU A 77 2.60 24.35 -17.47
N ASN A 78 1.46 23.64 -17.34
CA ASN A 78 0.72 23.50 -16.09
C ASN A 78 0.93 22.14 -15.40
N ILE A 79 1.32 21.11 -16.15
CA ILE A 79 1.44 19.73 -15.65
C ILE A 79 2.79 19.17 -16.09
N LYS A 80 3.65 18.87 -15.12
CA LYS A 80 5.00 18.33 -15.36
C LYS A 80 5.19 17.02 -14.60
N PRO A 81 5.38 15.87 -15.28
CA PRO A 81 5.83 14.66 -14.59
C PRO A 81 7.22 14.87 -13.98
N ASN A 82 7.46 14.32 -12.79
CA ASN A 82 8.78 14.41 -12.17
C ASN A 82 9.77 13.49 -12.89
N LEU A 83 10.67 14.09 -13.68
CA LEU A 83 11.64 13.36 -14.51
C LEU A 83 12.65 12.55 -13.69
N PHE A 84 12.98 13.01 -12.49
CA PHE A 84 13.94 12.31 -11.63
C PHE A 84 13.33 11.05 -11.00
N LEU A 85 12.07 11.14 -10.56
CA LEU A 85 11.36 10.01 -9.95
C LEU A 85 10.80 9.02 -10.96
N THR A 86 10.54 9.45 -12.19
CA THR A 86 10.03 8.59 -13.28
C THR A 86 10.81 7.28 -13.43
N PRO A 87 12.14 7.30 -13.67
CA PRO A 87 12.89 6.06 -13.82
C PRO A 87 12.87 5.20 -12.56
N ALA A 88 12.92 5.80 -11.36
CA ALA A 88 12.90 5.06 -10.11
C ALA A 88 11.59 4.28 -9.91
N PHE A 89 10.45 4.91 -10.15
CA PHE A 89 9.13 4.29 -9.99
C PHE A 89 8.89 3.20 -11.03
N VAL A 90 9.26 3.47 -12.29
CA VAL A 90 9.11 2.51 -13.39
C VAL A 90 10.05 1.32 -13.21
N LEU A 91 11.29 1.55 -12.73
CA LEU A 91 12.22 0.46 -12.38
C LEU A 91 11.67 -0.39 -11.26
N LEU A 92 11.15 0.20 -10.18
CA LEU A 92 10.54 -0.54 -9.08
C LEU A 92 9.40 -1.43 -9.59
N LEU A 93 8.50 -0.86 -10.39
CA LEU A 93 7.38 -1.59 -10.99
C LEU A 93 7.88 -2.71 -11.92
N GLY A 94 8.82 -2.42 -12.81
CA GLY A 94 9.35 -3.39 -13.78
C GLY A 94 10.16 -4.51 -13.14
N LEU A 95 10.96 -4.21 -12.13
CA LEU A 95 11.64 -5.23 -11.33
C LEU A 95 10.63 -6.12 -10.62
N SER A 96 9.56 -5.55 -10.05
CA SER A 96 8.50 -6.34 -9.41
C SER A 96 7.74 -7.25 -10.40
N ALA A 97 7.50 -6.78 -11.63
CA ALA A 97 6.80 -7.52 -12.67
C ALA A 97 7.58 -8.74 -13.18
N THR A 98 8.91 -8.70 -13.06
CA THR A 98 9.84 -9.73 -13.53
C THR A 98 10.29 -10.71 -12.44
N LEU A 99 9.79 -10.57 -11.20
CA LEU A 99 10.11 -11.50 -10.11
C LEU A 99 9.46 -12.87 -10.32
N ASN A 100 10.19 -13.92 -9.94
CA ASN A 100 9.64 -15.27 -9.86
C ASN A 100 8.99 -15.50 -8.48
N TYR A 101 7.68 -15.21 -8.41
CA TYR A 101 6.86 -15.37 -7.20
C TYR A 101 6.70 -16.83 -6.73
N GLN A 102 7.12 -17.83 -7.52
CA GLN A 102 7.08 -19.24 -7.15
C GLN A 102 8.36 -19.73 -6.47
N GLY A 103 9.41 -18.90 -6.43
CA GLY A 103 10.70 -19.27 -5.83
C GLY A 103 10.65 -19.47 -4.31
N ASN A 104 11.62 -20.23 -3.78
CA ASN A 104 11.72 -20.57 -2.35
C ASN A 104 11.76 -19.34 -1.43
N PHE A 105 12.30 -18.22 -1.90
CA PHE A 105 12.32 -16.96 -1.15
C PHE A 105 10.90 -16.46 -0.82
N PHE A 106 9.97 -16.51 -1.79
CA PHE A 106 8.59 -16.05 -1.60
C PHE A 106 7.78 -16.98 -0.71
N GLN A 107 8.13 -18.26 -0.64
CA GLN A 107 7.46 -19.22 0.24
C GLN A 107 7.59 -18.84 1.72
N LYS A 108 8.69 -18.17 2.10
CA LYS A 108 8.99 -17.79 3.49
C LYS A 108 8.03 -16.73 4.04
N PHE A 109 7.64 -15.75 3.24
CA PHE A 109 6.71 -14.68 3.66
C PHE A 109 5.31 -14.81 3.05
N LYS A 110 5.04 -15.91 2.32
CA LYS A 110 3.76 -16.21 1.66
C LYS A 110 2.56 -16.09 2.60
N PHE A 111 2.70 -16.56 3.85
CA PHE A 111 1.65 -16.48 4.85
C PHE A 111 1.27 -15.02 5.17
N LEU A 112 2.25 -14.16 5.44
CA LEU A 112 2.01 -12.74 5.73
C LEU A 112 1.44 -12.01 4.51
N THR A 113 1.93 -12.30 3.30
CA THR A 113 1.38 -11.74 2.06
C THR A 113 -0.10 -12.10 1.90
N TYR A 114 -0.48 -13.36 2.11
CA TYR A 114 -1.88 -13.78 2.00
C TYR A 114 -2.76 -13.19 3.09
N ALA A 115 -2.27 -13.15 4.33
CA ALA A 115 -2.99 -12.49 5.41
C ALA A 115 -3.24 -11.00 5.08
N PHE A 116 -2.25 -10.30 4.54
CA PHE A 116 -2.39 -8.92 4.10
C PHE A 116 -3.36 -8.75 2.93
N MET A 117 -3.32 -9.63 1.93
CA MET A 117 -4.31 -9.65 0.84
C MET A 117 -5.73 -9.87 1.37
N SER A 118 -5.90 -10.75 2.37
CA SER A 118 -7.19 -10.95 3.04
C SER A 118 -7.66 -9.70 3.78
N LEU A 119 -6.75 -8.97 4.46
CA LEU A 119 -7.07 -7.69 5.10
C LEU A 119 -7.50 -6.64 4.08
N LEU A 120 -6.83 -6.55 2.93
CA LEU A 120 -7.22 -5.64 1.84
C LEU A 120 -8.62 -5.99 1.32
N GLY A 121 -8.90 -7.28 1.13
CA GLY A 121 -10.23 -7.76 0.73
C GLY A 121 -11.31 -7.41 1.75
N LEU A 122 -11.08 -7.70 3.03
CA LEU A 122 -12.01 -7.37 4.12
C LEU A 122 -12.25 -5.86 4.24
N SER A 123 -11.19 -5.05 4.15
CA SER A 123 -11.34 -3.59 4.18
C SER A 123 -12.11 -3.08 2.97
N THR A 124 -11.88 -3.64 1.78
CA THR A 124 -12.65 -3.26 0.57
C THR A 124 -14.13 -3.64 0.71
N LEU A 125 -14.43 -4.80 1.29
CA LEU A 125 -15.81 -5.21 1.59
C LEU A 125 -16.48 -4.27 2.59
N ALA A 126 -15.78 -3.90 3.67
CA ALA A 126 -16.31 -2.96 4.65
C ALA A 126 -16.62 -1.59 4.04
N ILE A 127 -15.76 -1.11 3.14
CA ILE A 127 -15.99 0.13 2.37
C ILE A 127 -17.18 -0.03 1.44
N GLY A 128 -17.31 -1.17 0.74
CA GLY A 128 -18.47 -1.47 -0.10
C GLY A 128 -19.79 -1.46 0.67
N VAL A 129 -19.83 -2.08 1.85
CA VAL A 129 -20.98 -2.02 2.76
C VAL A 129 -21.26 -0.58 3.18
N SER A 130 -20.22 0.18 3.55
CA SER A 130 -20.37 1.60 3.93
C SER A 130 -20.95 2.45 2.78
N LEU A 131 -20.49 2.24 1.54
CA LEU A 131 -21.03 2.94 0.36
C LEU A 131 -22.51 2.65 0.13
N ILE A 132 -22.95 1.41 0.36
CA ILE A 132 -24.36 1.03 0.25
C ILE A 132 -25.18 1.69 1.36
N MET A 133 -24.69 1.68 2.60
CA MET A 133 -25.37 2.30 3.74
C MET A 133 -25.47 3.83 3.60
N HIS A 134 -24.48 4.47 2.96
CA HIS A 134 -24.41 5.91 2.75
C HIS A 134 -24.75 6.32 1.30
N PHE A 135 -25.56 5.52 0.61
CA PHE A 135 -25.81 5.70 -0.83
C PHE A 135 -26.34 7.09 -1.21
N GLU A 136 -27.19 7.70 -0.37
CA GLU A 136 -27.70 9.05 -0.64
C GLU A 136 -26.58 10.10 -0.64
N ILE A 137 -25.62 10.02 0.28
CA ILE A 137 -24.45 10.92 0.29
C ILE A 137 -23.60 10.71 -0.96
N VAL A 138 -23.33 9.44 -1.30
CA VAL A 138 -22.55 9.06 -2.49
C VAL A 138 -23.21 9.62 -3.76
N LYS A 139 -24.54 9.49 -3.87
CA LYS A 139 -25.33 10.01 -4.99
C LYS A 139 -25.30 11.53 -5.06
N SER A 140 -25.48 12.23 -3.95
CA SER A 140 -25.40 13.69 -3.89
C SER A 140 -24.03 14.19 -4.34
N LEU A 141 -22.94 13.56 -3.88
CA LEU A 141 -21.58 13.90 -4.30
C LEU A 141 -21.37 13.65 -5.80
N ALA A 142 -21.95 12.58 -6.36
CA ALA A 142 -21.86 12.29 -7.79
C ALA A 142 -22.63 13.30 -8.65
N ILE A 143 -23.80 13.75 -8.19
CA ILE A 143 -24.63 14.75 -8.88
C ILE A 143 -23.91 16.10 -8.94
N VAL A 144 -23.20 16.51 -7.89
CA VAL A 144 -22.46 17.79 -7.86
C VAL A 144 -21.40 17.88 -8.97
N ILE A 145 -20.77 16.75 -9.33
CA ILE A 145 -19.75 16.70 -10.39
C ILE A 145 -20.38 16.81 -11.79
N GLN A 146 -21.68 16.48 -11.92
CA GLN A 146 -22.43 16.40 -13.19
C GLN A 146 -21.63 15.77 -14.34
N PRO A 147 -21.01 14.59 -14.14
CA PRO A 147 -20.22 14.01 -15.19
C PRO A 147 -21.18 13.52 -16.28
N GLY A 148 -21.08 14.05 -17.51
CA GLY A 148 -21.81 13.51 -18.65
C GLY A 148 -21.51 12.02 -18.83
N ILE A 149 -22.29 11.27 -19.62
CA ILE A 149 -22.24 9.78 -19.70
C ILE A 149 -20.80 9.22 -19.75
N MET A 150 -19.97 9.73 -20.66
CA MET A 150 -18.58 9.29 -20.80
C MET A 150 -17.72 9.66 -19.58
N GLY A 151 -17.88 10.88 -19.07
CA GLY A 151 -17.21 11.34 -17.85
C GLY A 151 -17.61 10.49 -16.64
N GLY A 152 -18.88 10.11 -16.52
CA GLY A 152 -19.40 9.32 -15.41
C GLY A 152 -18.81 7.91 -15.42
N LEU A 153 -18.72 7.30 -16.61
CA LEU A 153 -18.09 5.99 -16.79
C LEU A 153 -16.59 6.04 -16.45
N LEU A 154 -15.84 7.00 -17.00
CA LEU A 154 -14.41 7.15 -16.72
C LEU A 154 -14.14 7.45 -15.25
N PHE A 155 -14.97 8.30 -14.64
CA PHE A 155 -14.86 8.63 -13.23
C PHE A 155 -15.19 7.45 -12.32
N THR A 156 -16.16 6.62 -12.69
CA THR A 156 -16.46 5.37 -11.99
C THR A 156 -15.28 4.41 -12.07
N ILE A 157 -14.68 4.22 -13.26
CA ILE A 157 -13.46 3.42 -13.43
C ILE A 157 -12.34 3.97 -12.55
N LEU A 158 -12.13 5.29 -12.54
CA LEU A 158 -11.10 5.91 -11.71
C LEU A 158 -11.32 5.62 -10.22
N GLN A 159 -12.54 5.74 -9.73
CA GLN A 159 -12.89 5.41 -8.34
C GLN A 159 -12.61 3.94 -8.02
N LEU A 160 -12.91 3.01 -8.94
CA LEU A 160 -12.56 1.59 -8.78
C LEU A 160 -11.04 1.38 -8.67
N LEU A 161 -10.23 2.12 -9.44
CA LEU A 161 -8.77 2.04 -9.37
C LEU A 161 -8.21 2.61 -8.06
N TYR A 162 -8.91 3.57 -7.43
CA TYR A 162 -8.57 4.10 -6.11
C TYR A 162 -9.03 3.22 -4.94
N LEU A 163 -9.85 2.18 -5.16
CA LEU A 163 -10.32 1.31 -4.08
C LEU A 163 -9.16 0.68 -3.29
N LEU A 164 -8.04 0.39 -3.94
CA LEU A 164 -6.88 -0.18 -3.22
C LEU A 164 -6.23 0.83 -2.26
N ASN A 165 -6.17 2.12 -2.63
CA ASN A 165 -5.73 3.18 -1.71
C ASN A 165 -6.68 3.29 -0.52
N PHE A 166 -7.98 3.26 -0.79
CA PHE A 166 -9.02 3.31 0.24
C PHE A 166 -9.03 2.08 1.14
N ALA A 167 -8.73 0.89 0.61
CA ALA A 167 -8.57 -0.32 1.42
C ALA A 167 -7.38 -0.20 2.38
N LEU A 168 -6.27 0.42 1.95
CA LEU A 168 -5.14 0.70 2.84
C LEU A 168 -5.50 1.75 3.90
N ALA A 169 -6.25 2.78 3.53
CA ALA A 169 -6.81 3.75 4.47
C ALA A 169 -7.75 3.10 5.49
N GLY A 170 -8.62 2.18 5.05
CA GLY A 170 -9.50 1.40 5.90
C GLY A 170 -8.72 0.51 6.87
N ILE A 171 -7.71 -0.23 6.41
CA ILE A 171 -6.82 -1.01 7.30
C ILE A 171 -6.17 -0.09 8.36
N SER A 172 -5.67 1.07 7.93
CA SER A 172 -5.06 2.06 8.82
C SER A 172 -6.06 2.61 9.85
N TYR A 173 -7.32 2.82 9.44
CA TYR A 173 -8.42 3.21 10.31
C TYR A 173 -8.76 2.10 11.31
N PHE A 174 -9.05 0.88 10.84
CA PHE A 174 -9.44 -0.25 11.68
C PHE A 174 -8.40 -0.57 12.77
N PHE A 175 -7.12 -0.40 12.46
CA PHE A 175 -6.04 -0.66 13.41
C PHE A 175 -5.63 0.55 14.24
N GLY A 176 -6.24 1.72 14.03
CA GLY A 176 -6.05 2.91 14.87
C GLY A 176 -5.26 4.07 14.26
N PRO A 177 -4.15 3.87 13.51
CA PRO A 177 -3.35 4.98 12.98
C PRO A 177 -4.12 6.02 12.14
N GLY A 178 -5.21 5.60 11.50
CA GLY A 178 -6.07 6.47 10.69
C GLY A 178 -5.42 6.93 9.38
N PHE A 179 -6.05 7.91 8.75
CA PHE A 179 -5.59 8.54 7.51
C PHE A 179 -6.05 10.00 7.46
N SER A 180 -5.53 10.77 6.50
CA SER A 180 -5.84 12.19 6.34
C SER A 180 -6.46 12.48 4.97
N ILE A 181 -7.25 13.54 4.88
CA ILE A 181 -7.79 14.10 3.64
C ILE A 181 -7.55 15.61 3.67
N GLY A 182 -6.28 15.99 3.60
CA GLY A 182 -5.84 17.38 3.64
C GLY A 182 -5.27 17.83 4.97
N LEU A 183 -4.80 19.07 4.99
CA LEU A 183 -4.03 19.64 6.07
C LEU A 183 -4.86 19.74 7.36
N GLY A 184 -4.28 19.29 8.47
CA GLY A 184 -4.93 19.32 9.79
C GLY A 184 -6.06 18.31 9.97
N THR A 185 -6.24 17.36 9.04
CA THR A 185 -7.28 16.33 9.15
C THR A 185 -6.72 15.01 9.68
N LEU A 186 -7.52 14.31 10.50
CA LEU A 186 -7.24 12.97 10.97
C LEU A 186 -8.55 12.20 11.12
N ILE A 187 -8.65 11.09 10.39
CA ILE A 187 -9.79 10.18 10.46
C ILE A 187 -9.29 8.87 11.05
N SER A 188 -9.66 8.63 12.30
CA SER A 188 -9.32 7.44 13.09
C SER A 188 -10.52 7.02 13.95
N PRO A 189 -10.52 5.81 14.53
CA PRO A 189 -11.61 5.37 15.40
C PRO A 189 -11.86 6.26 16.63
N VAL A 190 -10.87 7.05 17.05
CA VAL A 190 -10.87 7.86 18.28
C VAL A 190 -10.76 9.36 18.02
N THR A 191 -10.64 9.77 16.75
CA THR A 191 -10.48 11.17 16.36
C THR A 191 -11.06 11.33 14.97
N LEU A 192 -12.02 12.24 14.82
CA LEU A 192 -12.67 12.55 13.56
C LEU A 192 -12.56 14.05 13.27
N ASP A 193 -11.41 14.46 12.74
CA ASP A 193 -11.13 15.84 12.33
C ASP A 193 -11.21 15.97 10.81
N ILE A 194 -12.31 16.57 10.31
CA ILE A 194 -12.54 16.80 8.88
C ILE A 194 -12.96 18.26 8.68
N ASN A 195 -12.21 19.00 7.86
CA ASN A 195 -12.50 20.41 7.58
C ASN A 195 -13.64 20.56 6.57
N SER A 196 -13.51 19.91 5.41
CA SER A 196 -14.48 19.96 4.32
C SER A 196 -14.35 18.70 3.49
N LEU A 197 -15.48 18.08 3.12
CA LEU A 197 -15.49 16.87 2.31
C LEU A 197 -15.42 17.23 0.81
N PRO A 198 -14.36 16.82 0.08
CA PRO A 198 -14.33 16.98 -1.37
C PRO A 198 -15.51 16.27 -2.04
N ALA A 199 -15.99 16.81 -3.16
CA ALA A 199 -17.01 16.18 -4.00
C ALA A 199 -16.43 14.96 -4.74
N ILE A 200 -16.14 13.87 -4.01
CA ILE A 200 -15.67 12.59 -4.51
C ILE A 200 -16.57 11.50 -3.93
N PRO A 201 -17.38 10.78 -4.73
CA PRO A 201 -18.40 9.87 -4.21
C PRO A 201 -17.86 8.77 -3.30
N LEU A 202 -16.66 8.25 -3.57
CA LEU A 202 -15.99 7.26 -2.72
C LEU A 202 -15.77 7.75 -1.28
N LEU A 203 -15.63 9.06 -1.07
CA LEU A 203 -15.54 9.67 0.26
C LEU A 203 -16.88 9.66 1.02
N GLY A 204 -17.99 9.33 0.37
CA GLY A 204 -19.26 9.06 1.06
C GLY A 204 -19.21 7.81 1.96
N SER A 205 -18.17 6.98 1.85
CA SER A 205 -17.96 5.80 2.71
C SER A 205 -17.32 6.10 4.07
N LEU A 206 -16.94 7.36 4.33
CA LEU A 206 -16.26 7.76 5.55
C LEU A 206 -17.15 7.61 6.80
N PRO A 207 -16.55 7.35 7.98
CA PRO A 207 -17.29 7.36 9.24
C PRO A 207 -17.84 8.76 9.53
N THR A 208 -19.04 8.81 10.11
CA THR A 208 -19.73 10.06 10.48
C THR A 208 -19.60 10.43 11.96
N SER A 209 -19.04 9.53 12.77
CA SER A 209 -18.75 9.74 14.18
C SER A 209 -17.55 8.90 14.62
N GLU A 210 -17.08 9.11 15.85
CA GLU A 210 -16.02 8.30 16.45
C GLU A 210 -16.56 6.92 16.84
N TYR A 211 -15.76 5.87 16.57
CA TYR A 211 -16.12 4.50 16.91
C TYR A 211 -14.95 3.77 17.62
N PRO A 212 -14.62 4.13 18.88
CA PRO A 212 -13.44 3.59 19.57
C PRO A 212 -13.41 2.06 19.69
N LEU A 213 -14.58 1.41 19.76
CA LEU A 213 -14.71 -0.06 19.80
C LEU A 213 -14.11 -0.75 18.57
N VAL A 214 -13.99 -0.05 17.45
CA VAL A 214 -13.32 -0.57 16.25
C VAL A 214 -11.86 -0.96 16.52
N LEU A 215 -11.20 -0.34 17.51
CA LEU A 215 -9.83 -0.67 17.90
C LEU A 215 -9.65 -2.11 18.40
N ILE A 216 -10.72 -2.82 18.75
CA ILE A 216 -10.67 -4.27 19.02
C ILE A 216 -10.07 -5.03 17.82
N ALA A 217 -10.19 -4.50 16.60
CA ALA A 217 -9.56 -5.06 15.41
C ALA A 217 -8.02 -5.14 15.49
N LEU A 218 -7.36 -4.45 16.43
CA LEU A 218 -5.93 -4.61 16.72
C LEU A 218 -5.54 -6.04 17.13
N VAL A 219 -6.50 -6.85 17.59
CA VAL A 219 -6.27 -8.28 17.84
C VAL A 219 -5.86 -9.01 16.55
N VAL A 220 -6.35 -8.56 15.39
CA VAL A 220 -6.09 -9.21 14.10
C VAL A 220 -4.59 -9.20 13.69
N PRO A 221 -3.88 -8.05 13.63
CA PRO A 221 -2.44 -8.05 13.34
C PRO A 221 -1.63 -8.82 14.39
N VAL A 222 -2.06 -8.81 15.67
CA VAL A 222 -1.44 -9.64 16.72
C VAL A 222 -1.57 -11.13 16.39
N LEU A 223 -2.78 -11.59 16.05
CA LEU A 223 -3.03 -12.98 15.67
C LEU A 223 -2.25 -13.38 14.41
N ILE A 224 -2.23 -12.54 13.37
CA ILE A 224 -1.47 -12.83 12.13
C ILE A 224 0.01 -13.06 12.45
N LEU A 225 0.63 -12.15 13.20
CA LEU A 225 2.06 -12.25 13.52
C LEU A 225 2.34 -13.40 14.50
N ALA A 226 1.47 -13.62 15.48
CA ALA A 226 1.58 -14.75 16.41
C ALA A 226 1.46 -16.11 15.68
N LEU A 227 0.51 -16.26 14.77
CA LEU A 227 0.33 -17.47 13.96
C LEU A 227 1.51 -17.71 13.01
N ASN A 228 2.06 -16.65 12.41
CA ASN A 228 3.28 -16.75 11.60
C ASN A 228 4.46 -17.28 12.43
N GLN A 229 4.62 -16.77 13.65
CA GLN A 229 5.66 -17.23 14.57
C GLN A 229 5.42 -18.67 15.04
N LEU A 230 4.19 -19.01 15.43
CA LEU A 230 3.82 -20.37 15.83
C LEU A 230 4.15 -21.38 14.73
N LYS A 231 3.79 -21.07 13.47
CA LYS A 231 4.14 -21.90 12.31
C LYS A 231 5.66 -22.14 12.23
N ILE A 232 6.47 -21.10 12.39
CA ILE A 232 7.94 -21.22 12.32
C ILE A 232 8.49 -22.03 13.50
N LEU A 233 7.93 -21.84 14.69
CA LEU A 233 8.28 -22.55 15.93
C LEU A 233 8.00 -24.06 15.84
N LEU A 234 6.88 -24.44 15.22
CA LEU A 234 6.47 -25.84 15.05
C LEU A 234 7.32 -26.58 14.02
N VAL A 235 7.87 -25.88 13.02
CA VAL A 235 8.68 -26.49 11.95
C VAL A 235 10.16 -26.59 12.31
N HIS A 236 10.70 -25.58 12.99
CA HIS A 236 12.13 -25.51 13.29
C HIS A 236 12.34 -25.65 14.80
N ASN A 237 13.29 -26.46 15.23
CA ASN A 237 13.62 -26.61 16.66
C ASN A 237 14.76 -25.69 17.11
N GLU A 238 15.71 -25.41 16.22
CA GLU A 238 16.88 -24.59 16.54
C GLU A 238 16.53 -23.11 16.64
N PHE A 239 16.99 -22.48 17.72
CA PHE A 239 16.73 -21.06 18.00
C PHE A 239 17.27 -20.13 16.90
N ARG A 240 18.50 -20.36 16.42
CA ARG A 240 19.12 -19.53 15.37
C ARG A 240 18.36 -19.63 14.05
N VAL A 241 17.88 -20.81 13.69
CA VAL A 241 17.10 -21.03 12.47
C VAL A 241 15.72 -20.35 12.58
N ARG A 242 15.04 -20.47 13.73
CA ARG A 242 13.78 -19.77 14.00
C ARG A 242 13.90 -18.26 13.82
N GLN A 243 14.90 -17.64 14.44
CA GLN A 243 15.14 -16.19 14.30
C GLN A 243 15.37 -15.80 12.84
N LYS A 244 16.20 -16.57 12.12
CA LYS A 244 16.50 -16.36 10.71
C LYS A 244 15.23 -16.42 9.86
N GLU A 245 14.40 -17.45 10.01
CA GLU A 245 13.14 -17.59 9.25
C GLU A 245 12.11 -16.50 9.59
N ILE A 246 12.07 -16.05 10.85
CA ILE A 246 11.22 -14.90 11.22
C ILE A 246 11.70 -13.63 10.52
N MET A 247 13.00 -13.35 10.53
CA MET A 247 13.54 -12.18 9.82
C MET A 247 13.25 -12.24 8.31
N PHE A 248 13.44 -13.40 7.69
CA PHE A 248 13.14 -13.59 6.26
C PHE A 248 11.65 -13.56 5.93
N SER A 249 10.76 -13.78 6.89
CA SER A 249 9.31 -13.63 6.67
C SER A 249 8.85 -12.18 6.89
N VAL A 250 9.28 -11.57 7.99
CA VAL A 250 8.76 -10.27 8.43
C VAL A 250 9.41 -9.09 7.73
N ILE A 251 10.74 -9.09 7.52
CA ILE A 251 11.42 -7.93 6.94
C ILE A 251 10.89 -7.62 5.53
N PRO A 252 10.79 -8.59 4.59
CA PRO A 252 10.20 -8.32 3.28
C PRO A 252 8.75 -7.86 3.37
N PHE A 253 7.98 -8.40 4.32
CA PHE A 253 6.60 -8.00 4.55
C PHE A 253 6.50 -6.52 5.01
N LEU A 254 7.31 -6.10 5.98
CA LEU A 254 7.34 -4.71 6.44
C LEU A 254 7.80 -3.74 5.35
N ILE A 255 8.77 -4.15 4.52
CA ILE A 255 9.21 -3.36 3.35
C ILE A 255 8.04 -3.20 2.37
N LEU A 256 7.34 -4.28 2.03
CA LEU A 256 6.17 -4.22 1.15
C LEU A 256 5.07 -3.33 1.74
N LEU A 257 4.77 -3.49 3.03
CA LEU A 257 3.76 -2.67 3.72
C LEU A 257 4.14 -1.19 3.71
N THR A 258 5.41 -0.87 3.88
CA THR A 258 5.92 0.51 3.80
C THR A 258 5.77 1.07 2.39
N LEU A 259 6.11 0.30 1.36
CA LEU A 259 5.95 0.72 -0.04
C LEU A 259 4.47 0.97 -0.38
N PHE A 260 3.57 0.05 -0.02
CA PHE A 260 2.13 0.24 -0.23
C PHE A 260 1.58 1.43 0.54
N SER A 261 2.02 1.64 1.79
CA SER A 261 1.61 2.79 2.60
C SER A 261 2.13 4.10 2.02
N PHE A 262 3.34 4.11 1.46
CA PHE A 262 3.91 5.26 0.76
C PHE A 262 3.10 5.61 -0.50
N PHE A 263 2.79 4.64 -1.36
CA PHE A 263 1.97 4.89 -2.56
C PHE A 263 0.50 5.21 -2.24
N ALA A 264 0.03 4.83 -1.06
CA ALA A 264 -1.32 5.15 -0.58
C ALA A 264 -1.41 6.50 0.13
N GLY A 265 -0.33 7.28 0.14
CA GLY A 265 -0.29 8.63 0.69
C GLY A 265 0.30 9.60 -0.33
N GLY A 266 -0.10 10.88 -0.25
CA GLY A 266 0.48 11.91 -1.11
C GLY A 266 -0.23 13.26 -1.04
N THR A 267 -0.07 14.04 -2.10
CA THR A 267 -0.73 15.32 -2.33
C THR A 267 -1.74 15.16 -3.45
N LEU A 268 -2.91 15.78 -3.27
CA LEU A 268 -3.96 15.81 -4.28
C LEU A 268 -4.24 17.24 -4.74
N LEU A 269 -3.63 17.65 -5.85
CA LEU A 269 -3.80 18.95 -6.51
C LEU A 269 -3.19 20.14 -5.77
N THR A 270 -3.64 20.48 -4.56
CA THR A 270 -3.23 21.69 -3.81
C THR A 270 -2.46 21.35 -2.54
N GLN A 271 -1.78 22.35 -1.94
CA GLN A 271 -1.07 22.18 -0.66
C GLN A 271 -2.04 21.92 0.51
N ASP A 272 -3.25 22.46 0.45
CA ASP A 272 -4.30 22.21 1.44
C ASP A 272 -4.73 20.74 1.46
N MET A 273 -4.54 20.05 0.33
CA MET A 273 -4.77 18.62 0.16
C MET A 273 -3.49 17.79 0.36
N HIS A 274 -2.63 18.23 1.28
CA HIS A 274 -1.50 17.46 1.77
C HIS A 274 -1.50 17.42 3.30
N PRO A 275 -1.48 16.22 3.93
CA PRO A 275 -1.44 14.90 3.31
C PRO A 275 -2.84 14.34 2.98
N VAL A 276 -2.93 13.53 1.92
CA VAL A 276 -4.10 12.70 1.59
C VAL A 276 -3.69 11.22 1.63
N GLY A 277 -4.51 10.40 2.28
CA GLY A 277 -4.30 8.96 2.43
C GLY A 277 -3.53 8.57 3.69
N VAL A 278 -2.85 7.42 3.64
CA VAL A 278 -2.18 6.83 4.80
C VAL A 278 -0.82 7.47 5.01
N THR A 279 -0.44 7.71 6.27
CA THR A 279 0.93 8.09 6.60
C THR A 279 1.88 6.89 6.43
N TRP A 280 2.90 7.04 5.57
CA TRP A 280 3.77 5.95 5.11
C TRP A 280 4.39 5.08 6.21
N TRP A 281 4.71 5.64 7.39
CA TRP A 281 5.41 4.93 8.46
C TRP A 281 4.50 4.38 9.56
N LYS A 282 3.30 4.94 9.77
CA LYS A 282 2.47 4.60 10.95
C LYS A 282 2.00 3.14 10.92
N LEU A 283 1.50 2.68 9.78
CA LEU A 283 1.00 1.31 9.62
C LEU A 283 2.14 0.27 9.68
N PRO A 284 3.28 0.43 8.99
CA PRO A 284 4.45 -0.43 9.21
C PRO A 284 4.98 -0.43 10.64
N ALA A 285 5.04 0.73 11.30
CA ALA A 285 5.49 0.84 12.69
C ALA A 285 4.59 0.06 13.64
N LEU A 286 3.27 0.09 13.43
CA LEU A 286 2.32 -0.73 14.18
C LEU A 286 2.65 -2.23 14.04
N PHE A 287 2.77 -2.74 12.82
CA PHE A 287 3.08 -4.15 12.59
C PHE A 287 4.47 -4.53 13.15
N ALA A 288 5.45 -3.62 13.08
CA ALA A 288 6.76 -3.81 13.69
C ALA A 288 6.69 -3.88 15.23
N ALA A 289 5.91 -3.00 15.86
CA ALA A 289 5.70 -3.00 17.31
C ALA A 289 5.01 -4.29 17.77
N VAL A 290 3.95 -4.72 17.06
CA VAL A 290 3.28 -5.99 17.34
C VAL A 290 4.22 -7.18 17.13
N GLN A 291 5.08 -7.14 16.11
CA GLN A 291 6.10 -8.17 15.89
C GLN A 291 7.10 -8.23 17.06
N LEU A 292 7.56 -7.09 17.57
CA LEU A 292 8.49 -7.06 18.69
C LEU A 292 7.85 -7.65 19.96
N LEU A 293 6.59 -7.30 20.25
CA LEU A 293 5.84 -7.85 21.36
C LEU A 293 5.70 -9.38 21.25
N THR A 294 5.27 -9.86 20.08
CA THR A 294 5.09 -11.31 19.84
C THR A 294 6.42 -12.07 19.94
N LEU A 295 7.54 -11.49 19.50
CA LEU A 295 8.87 -12.08 19.69
C LEU A 295 9.26 -12.22 21.17
N ILE A 296 9.02 -11.17 21.96
CA ILE A 296 9.34 -11.17 23.39
C ILE A 296 8.57 -12.29 24.10
N PHE A 297 7.25 -12.36 23.90
CA PHE A 297 6.39 -13.36 24.55
C PHE A 297 6.55 -14.77 23.98
N GLY A 298 6.70 -14.92 22.66
CA GLY A 298 6.69 -16.23 21.99
C GLY A 298 8.04 -16.95 21.96
N LEU A 299 9.17 -16.22 21.95
CA LEU A 299 10.50 -16.80 21.74
C LEU A 299 11.45 -16.59 22.91
N TYR A 300 11.53 -15.36 23.42
CA TYR A 300 12.53 -15.02 24.43
C TYR A 300 12.07 -15.39 25.84
N LEU A 301 10.80 -15.15 26.18
CA LEU A 301 10.27 -15.46 27.51
C LEU A 301 10.36 -16.96 27.86
N PRO A 302 9.96 -17.91 27.00
CA PRO A 302 10.07 -19.34 27.33
C PRO A 302 11.52 -19.81 27.48
N LYS A 303 12.45 -19.24 26.69
CA LYS A 303 13.88 -19.54 26.77
C LYS A 303 14.48 -19.02 28.07
N LEU A 304 14.11 -17.81 28.48
CA LEU A 304 14.56 -17.19 29.73
C LEU A 304 14.04 -17.97 30.94
N VAL A 305 12.77 -18.38 30.92
CA VAL A 305 12.19 -19.28 31.93
C VAL A 305 12.91 -20.62 31.99
N LYS A 306 13.25 -21.22 30.84
CA LYS A 306 14.01 -22.47 30.78
C LYS A 306 15.44 -22.30 31.32
N ALA A 307 16.11 -21.18 31.03
CA ALA A 307 17.44 -20.86 31.52
C ALA A 307 17.47 -20.58 33.04
N MET A 308 16.44 -19.96 33.59
CA MET A 308 16.30 -19.78 35.04
C MET A 308 16.00 -21.10 35.78
N ARG A 309 15.33 -22.05 35.12
CA ARG A 309 14.98 -23.36 35.68
C ARG A 309 16.07 -24.42 35.52
N SER A 310 17.05 -24.23 34.63
CA SER A 310 18.21 -25.12 34.58
C SER A 310 19.09 -24.86 35.81
N PRO A 311 19.32 -25.84 36.69
CA PRO A 311 20.21 -25.65 37.81
C PRO A 311 21.59 -25.27 37.26
N LYS A 312 22.20 -24.23 37.84
CA LYS A 312 23.61 -23.95 37.62
C LYS A 312 24.37 -25.20 38.03
N SER A 313 24.85 -25.99 37.06
CA SER A 313 25.79 -27.06 37.36
C SER A 313 26.99 -26.40 38.03
N GLU A 314 27.28 -26.87 39.24
CA GLU A 314 28.36 -26.43 40.11
C GLU A 314 29.68 -26.31 39.31
N ILE A 315 30.37 -25.18 39.53
CA ILE A 315 31.82 -25.03 39.28
C ILE A 315 32.52 -25.50 40.54
#